data_AF-A0A2S9RNS3-F1
#
_entry.id   AF-A0A2S9RNS3-F1
#
_cell.length_a   1.000
_cell.length_b   1.000
_cell.length_c   1.000
_cell.angle_alpha   90.00
_cell.angle_beta   90.00
_cell.angle_gamma   90.00
#
_symmetry.space_group_name_H-M   'P 1'
#
loop_
_entity.id
_entity.type
_entity.pdbx_description
1 polymer ?
#
loop_
_entity_poly.entity_id
_entity_poly.type
_entity_poly.pdbx_seq_one_letter_code
_entity_poly.pdbx_strand_id
1 'polypeptide(L)'
;MDLLTARCRKSLEAIGEALEENGRVIVTGCLGAKEDQIREVHPKVLEVSGPHSYETVMAQVHKYVSKPAHNPYTSLVPKQYAYLKISEGCDHRCTFCIIPSMRGDLESRSITQVLDEAKRLVEAGVKELLVVSQDTPLIPWI
;
A
#
# COMPACT_ATOMS: atom_id res chain seq x y z
N MET A 1 -25.93 6.41 -8.07
CA MET A 1 -24.49 6.41 -7.75
C MET A 1 -24.37 6.90 -6.32
N ASP A 2 -23.97 6.06 -5.37
CA ASP A 2 -23.85 6.52 -3.98
C ASP A 2 -22.63 7.46 -3.80
N LEU A 3 -22.61 8.24 -2.72
CA LEU A 3 -21.52 9.16 -2.37
C LEU A 3 -20.17 8.47 -2.10
N LEU A 4 -20.16 7.15 -1.95
CA LEU A 4 -18.97 6.33 -1.70
C LEU A 4 -18.32 5.90 -3.03
N THR A 5 -19.09 5.50 -4.03
CA THR A 5 -18.64 5.22 -5.39
C THR A 5 -17.96 6.43 -6.01
N ALA A 6 -18.47 7.65 -5.76
CA ALA A 6 -17.87 8.89 -6.25
C ALA A 6 -16.43 9.11 -5.75
N ARG A 7 -16.14 8.75 -4.49
CA ARG A 7 -14.81 8.91 -3.88
C ARG A 7 -13.80 7.87 -4.35
N CYS A 8 -14.28 6.67 -4.65
CA CYS A 8 -13.44 5.55 -5.10
C CYS A 8 -13.43 5.40 -6.63
N ARG A 9 -14.13 6.27 -7.36
CA ARG A 9 -14.33 6.21 -8.81
C ARG A 9 -13.03 6.00 -9.57
N LYS A 10 -12.01 6.82 -9.30
CA LYS A 10 -10.71 6.72 -9.99
C LYS A 10 -10.05 5.35 -9.81
N SER A 11 -10.16 4.77 -8.62
CA SER A 11 -9.61 3.45 -8.34
C SER A 11 -10.40 2.34 -9.02
N LEU A 12 -11.73 2.44 -9.08
CA LEU A 12 -12.58 1.49 -9.80
C LEU A 12 -12.32 1.56 -11.31
N GLU A 13 -12.24 2.75 -11.89
CA GLU A 13 -11.88 2.97 -13.29
C GLU A 13 -10.53 2.32 -13.63
N ALA A 14 -9.51 2.54 -12.79
CA ALA A 14 -8.19 1.93 -12.97
C ALA A 14 -8.21 0.39 -12.90
N ILE A 15 -9.10 -0.21 -12.09
CA ILE A 15 -9.28 -1.68 -12.05
C ILE A 15 -9.89 -2.17 -13.37
N GLY A 16 -10.87 -1.45 -13.91
CA GLY A 16 -11.48 -1.73 -15.20
C GLY A 16 -10.46 -1.70 -16.34
N GLU A 17 -9.70 -0.60 -16.44
CA GLU A 17 -8.63 -0.44 -17.43
C GLU A 17 -7.60 -1.59 -17.35
N ALA A 18 -7.13 -1.90 -16.14
CA ALA A 18 -6.18 -2.99 -15.95
C ALA A 18 -6.74 -4.37 -16.34
N LEU A 19 -8.03 -4.62 -16.11
CA LEU A 19 -8.70 -5.86 -16.52
C LEU A 19 -8.82 -5.97 -18.03
N GLU A 20 -9.14 -4.87 -18.72
CA GLU A 20 -9.21 -4.82 -20.18
C GLU A 20 -7.84 -5.07 -20.82
N GLU A 21 -6.78 -4.46 -20.29
CA GLU A 21 -5.43 -4.57 -20.84
C GLU A 21 -4.75 -5.92 -20.52
N ASN A 22 -4.94 -6.46 -19.31
CA ASN A 22 -4.13 -7.57 -18.80
C ASN A 22 -4.92 -8.88 -18.59
N GLY A 23 -6.25 -8.82 -18.50
CA GLY A 23 -7.15 -9.96 -18.30
C GLY A 23 -7.09 -10.64 -16.92
N ARG A 24 -6.03 -10.41 -16.12
CA ARG A 24 -5.84 -10.96 -14.77
C ARG A 24 -5.35 -9.87 -13.81
N VAL A 25 -6.18 -9.53 -12.84
CA VAL A 25 -5.90 -8.44 -11.88
C VAL A 25 -6.12 -8.91 -10.46
N ILE A 26 -5.15 -8.61 -9.59
CA ILE A 26 -5.27 -8.69 -8.12
C ILE A 26 -5.37 -7.26 -7.60
N VAL A 27 -6.35 -6.97 -6.76
CA VAL A 27 -6.58 -5.63 -6.20
C VAL A 27 -6.05 -5.59 -4.76
N THR A 28 -5.17 -4.62 -4.47
CA THR A 28 -4.62 -4.43 -3.13
C THR A 28 -4.61 -2.96 -2.72
N GLY A 29 -4.60 -2.69 -1.42
CA GLY A 29 -4.54 -1.35 -0.84
C GLY A 29 -5.82 -0.92 -0.13
N CYS A 30 -5.94 0.37 0.15
CA CYS A 30 -7.02 0.95 0.97
C CYS A 30 -8.44 0.56 0.51
N LEU A 31 -8.71 0.56 -0.80
CA LEU A 31 -10.02 0.22 -1.33
C LEU A 31 -10.37 -1.26 -1.13
N GLY A 32 -9.36 -2.13 -1.00
CA GLY A 32 -9.54 -3.55 -0.73
C GLY A 32 -10.21 -3.85 0.61
N ALA A 33 -10.23 -2.90 1.55
CA ALA A 33 -11.05 -2.99 2.76
C ALA A 33 -12.57 -3.00 2.47
N LYS A 34 -12.99 -2.71 1.23
CA LYS A 34 -14.37 -2.73 0.75
C LYS A 34 -14.52 -3.71 -0.42
N GLU A 35 -14.11 -4.95 -0.19
CA GLU A 35 -14.11 -6.00 -1.20
C GLU A 35 -15.45 -6.16 -1.92
N ASP A 36 -16.56 -6.13 -1.19
CA ASP A 36 -17.91 -6.27 -1.76
C ASP A 36 -18.18 -5.22 -2.86
N GLN A 37 -17.77 -3.97 -2.62
CA GLN A 37 -17.96 -2.89 -3.60
C GLN A 37 -17.10 -3.08 -4.85
N ILE A 38 -15.87 -3.60 -4.69
CA ILE A 38 -15.02 -3.91 -5.83
C ILE A 38 -15.64 -5.04 -6.66
N ARG A 39 -16.12 -6.10 -6.01
CA ARG A 39 -16.66 -7.28 -6.69
C ARG A 39 -18.02 -7.05 -7.34
N GLU A 40 -18.84 -6.16 -6.78
CA GLU A 40 -20.09 -5.73 -7.41
C GLU A 40 -19.84 -5.10 -8.79
N VAL A 41 -18.80 -4.24 -8.90
CA VAL A 41 -18.47 -3.54 -10.15
C VAL A 41 -17.58 -4.39 -11.07
N HIS A 42 -16.61 -5.10 -10.50
CA HIS A 42 -15.60 -5.87 -11.23
C HIS A 42 -15.53 -7.32 -10.71
N PRO A 43 -16.54 -8.17 -10.99
CA PRO A 43 -16.59 -9.54 -10.47
C PRO A 43 -15.45 -10.44 -10.98
N LYS A 44 -14.72 -10.01 -12.02
CA LYS A 44 -13.63 -10.78 -12.66
C LYS A 44 -12.27 -10.61 -11.97
N VAL A 45 -12.14 -9.75 -10.94
CA VAL A 45 -10.88 -9.63 -10.19
C VAL A 45 -10.55 -10.96 -9.50
N LEU A 46 -9.29 -11.38 -9.58
CA LEU A 46 -8.86 -12.68 -9.07
C LEU A 46 -8.91 -12.73 -7.55
N GLU A 47 -8.36 -11.70 -6.93
CA GLU A 47 -8.13 -11.64 -5.48
C GLU A 47 -8.22 -10.17 -5.04
N VAL A 48 -8.66 -9.97 -3.80
CA VAL A 48 -8.71 -8.65 -3.15
C VAL A 48 -8.03 -8.74 -1.78
N SER A 49 -7.28 -7.72 -1.41
CA SER A 49 -6.67 -7.60 -0.07
C SER A 49 -6.72 -6.16 0.43
N GLY A 50 -6.96 -5.97 1.72
CA GLY A 50 -6.98 -4.65 2.35
C GLY A 50 -5.59 -4.02 2.58
N PRO A 51 -5.54 -2.86 3.27
CA PRO A 51 -4.28 -2.29 3.72
C PRO A 51 -3.57 -3.25 4.70
N HIS A 52 -2.24 -3.08 4.87
CA HIS A 52 -1.39 -3.89 5.76
C HIS A 52 -1.34 -5.39 5.48
N SER A 53 -1.88 -5.84 4.36
CA SER A 53 -2.02 -7.27 4.04
C SER A 53 -0.85 -7.81 3.22
N TYR A 54 0.40 -7.48 3.59
CA TYR A 54 1.59 -7.80 2.78
C TYR A 54 1.74 -9.29 2.52
N GLU A 55 1.60 -10.12 3.55
CA GLU A 55 1.69 -11.58 3.48
C GLU A 55 0.59 -12.16 2.60
N THR A 56 -0.63 -11.66 2.74
CA THR A 56 -1.79 -12.06 1.93
C THR A 56 -1.58 -11.73 0.46
N VAL A 57 -1.09 -10.53 0.15
CA VAL A 57 -0.78 -10.12 -1.23
C VAL A 57 0.23 -11.09 -1.84
N MET A 58 1.32 -11.39 -1.13
CA MET A 58 2.34 -12.30 -1.65
C MET A 58 1.80 -13.72 -1.82
N ALA A 59 0.99 -14.21 -0.88
CA ALA A 59 0.33 -15.50 -1.00
C ALA A 59 -0.60 -15.56 -2.23
N GLN A 60 -1.42 -14.52 -2.44
CA GLN A 60 -2.33 -14.39 -3.58
C GLN A 60 -1.57 -14.34 -4.90
N VAL A 61 -0.50 -13.53 -5.00
CA VAL A 61 0.37 -13.48 -6.18
C VAL A 61 0.95 -14.87 -6.48
N HIS A 62 1.42 -15.57 -5.45
CA HIS A 62 2.03 -16.89 -5.61
C HIS A 62 1.08 -18.03 -5.95
N LYS A 63 -0.24 -17.85 -5.83
CA LYS A 63 -1.23 -18.78 -6.40
C LYS A 63 -1.20 -18.80 -7.93
N TYR A 64 -0.87 -17.66 -8.55
CA TYR A 64 -0.94 -17.48 -10.01
C TYR A 64 0.43 -17.34 -10.67
N VAL A 65 1.47 -16.97 -9.92
CA VAL A 65 2.84 -16.77 -10.42
C VAL A 65 3.85 -17.37 -9.44
N SER A 66 4.65 -18.32 -9.91
CA SER A 66 5.70 -18.94 -9.10
C SER A 66 6.70 -17.92 -8.57
N LYS A 67 7.20 -18.14 -7.35
CA LYS A 67 8.22 -17.30 -6.74
C LYS A 67 9.47 -17.22 -7.64
N PRO A 68 9.97 -16.02 -7.97
CA PRO A 68 11.15 -15.88 -8.81
C PRO A 68 12.40 -16.45 -8.11
N ALA A 69 13.33 -16.97 -8.90
CA ALA A 69 14.58 -17.55 -8.40
C ALA A 69 15.60 -16.48 -7.94
N HIS A 70 15.50 -15.24 -8.43
CA HIS A 70 16.37 -14.14 -8.02
C HIS A 70 15.72 -13.28 -6.92
N ASN A 71 16.55 -12.59 -6.15
CA ASN A 71 16.14 -11.65 -5.11
C ASN A 71 15.61 -10.32 -5.71
N PRO A 72 14.30 -10.01 -5.62
CA PRO A 72 13.68 -8.86 -6.29
C PRO A 72 13.99 -7.49 -5.64
N TYR A 73 14.65 -7.45 -4.49
CA TYR A 73 14.88 -6.19 -3.75
C TYR A 73 15.78 -5.19 -4.49
N THR A 74 16.62 -5.62 -5.42
CA THR A 74 17.54 -4.73 -6.15
C THR A 74 16.96 -4.14 -7.43
N SER A 75 15.91 -4.73 -8.00
CA SER A 75 15.37 -4.33 -9.30
C SER A 75 14.32 -3.21 -9.24
N LEU A 76 13.80 -2.90 -8.05
CA LEU A 76 12.65 -2.00 -7.87
C LEU A 76 13.00 -0.71 -7.10
N VAL A 77 14.28 -0.45 -6.81
CA VAL A 77 14.70 0.78 -6.11
C VAL A 77 15.00 1.88 -7.14
N PRO A 78 14.22 2.98 -7.19
CA PRO A 78 14.54 4.12 -8.02
C PRO A 78 15.85 4.77 -7.56
N LYS A 79 16.75 5.09 -8.50
CA LYS A 79 18.09 5.62 -8.17
C LYS A 79 18.11 7.07 -7.67
N GLN A 80 17.02 7.82 -7.86
CA GLN A 80 16.99 9.26 -7.54
C GLN A 80 16.45 9.51 -6.13
N TYR A 81 15.18 9.19 -5.88
CA TYR A 81 14.54 9.35 -4.58
C TYR A 81 13.80 8.08 -4.17
N ALA A 82 13.60 7.87 -2.88
CA ALA A 82 12.77 6.79 -2.35
C ALA A 82 11.92 7.26 -1.18
N TYR A 83 10.69 6.73 -1.08
CA TYR A 83 9.83 6.95 0.07
C TYR A 83 10.29 6.08 1.24
N LEU A 84 10.50 6.71 2.40
CA LEU A 84 10.83 6.04 3.65
C LEU A 84 9.66 6.20 4.61
N LYS A 85 8.81 5.16 4.69
CA LYS A 85 7.66 5.15 5.61
C LYS A 85 8.14 4.93 7.04
N ILE A 86 7.75 5.79 7.98
CA ILE A 86 8.21 5.74 9.38
C ILE A 86 7.11 5.37 10.38
N SER A 87 5.85 5.56 10.01
CA SER A 87 4.69 5.12 10.78
C SER A 87 3.52 4.80 9.86
N GLU A 88 2.47 4.25 10.45
CA GLU A 88 1.23 3.88 9.79
C GLU A 88 0.06 4.14 10.74
N GLY A 89 -1.14 4.42 10.22
CA GLY A 89 -2.30 4.75 11.06
C GLY A 89 -2.24 6.15 11.69
N CYS A 90 -3.23 6.48 12.53
CA CYS A 90 -3.34 7.80 13.17
C CYS A 90 -4.24 7.77 14.41
N ASP A 91 -3.77 8.35 15.54
CA ASP A 91 -4.54 8.41 16.78
C ASP A 91 -5.54 9.59 16.82
N HIS A 92 -5.37 10.57 15.94
CA HIS A 92 -6.31 11.68 15.85
C HIS A 92 -7.69 11.20 15.40
N ARG A 93 -8.73 11.64 16.11
CA ARG A 93 -10.14 11.38 15.78
C ARG A 93 -10.77 12.55 15.03
N CYS A 94 -10.11 13.01 13.99
CA CYS A 94 -10.61 14.08 13.13
C CYS A 94 -11.94 13.66 12.50
N THR A 95 -13.00 14.47 12.66
CA THR A 95 -14.36 14.12 12.21
C THR A 95 -14.50 13.87 10.70
N PHE A 96 -13.58 14.43 9.91
CA PHE A 96 -13.54 14.28 8.46
C PHE A 96 -12.65 13.13 7.97
N CYS A 97 -11.83 12.54 8.85
CA CYS A 97 -10.76 11.63 8.45
C CYS A 97 -11.19 10.16 8.60
N ILE A 98 -11.05 9.39 7.52
CA ILE A 98 -11.37 7.95 7.51
C ILE A 98 -10.23 7.07 8.04
N ILE A 99 -9.03 7.62 8.21
CA ILE A 99 -7.80 6.87 8.48
C ILE A 99 -7.90 5.96 9.71
N PRO A 100 -8.40 6.40 10.89
CA PRO A 100 -8.49 5.51 12.05
C PRO A 100 -9.34 4.25 11.76
N SER A 101 -10.46 4.40 11.03
CA SER A 101 -11.33 3.27 10.68
C SER A 101 -10.75 2.35 9.58
N MET A 102 -9.84 2.86 8.74
CA MET A 102 -9.33 2.16 7.57
C MET A 102 -7.94 1.56 7.78
N ARG A 103 -7.07 2.27 8.50
CA ARG A 103 -5.67 1.91 8.72
C ARG A 103 -5.35 1.63 10.19
N GLY A 104 -6.26 1.94 11.11
CA GLY A 104 -6.08 1.72 12.54
C GLY A 104 -5.39 2.88 13.26
N ASP A 105 -5.10 2.63 14.53
CA ASP A 105 -4.36 3.53 15.42
C ASP A 105 -2.90 3.67 14.98
N LEU A 106 -2.21 4.66 15.51
CA LEU A 106 -0.83 4.95 15.15
C LEU A 106 0.09 3.79 15.55
N GLU A 107 0.78 3.24 14.56
CA GLU A 107 1.86 2.29 14.74
C GLU A 107 3.17 2.89 14.21
N SER A 108 4.09 3.18 15.13
CA SER A 108 5.41 3.70 14.80
C SER A 108 6.40 2.57 14.56
N ARG A 109 7.20 2.68 13.48
CA ARG A 109 8.34 1.78 13.27
C ARG A 109 9.46 2.14 14.24
N SER A 110 10.27 1.18 14.64
CA SER A 110 11.43 1.49 15.48
C SER A 110 12.48 2.27 14.71
N ILE A 111 13.19 3.18 15.39
CA ILE A 111 14.28 3.97 14.79
C ILE A 111 15.33 3.06 14.11
N THR A 112 15.63 1.90 14.71
CA THR A 112 16.57 0.93 14.14
C THR A 112 16.10 0.41 12.79
N GLN A 113 14.83 -0.01 12.68
CA GLN A 113 14.27 -0.49 11.41
C GLN A 113 14.28 0.59 10.32
N VAL A 114 13.98 1.84 10.69
CA VAL A 114 13.99 2.99 9.78
C VAL A 114 15.41 3.29 9.30
N LEU A 115 16.38 3.32 10.22
CA LEU A 115 17.80 3.56 9.88
C LEU A 115 18.38 2.44 9.02
N ASP A 116 18.04 1.19 9.29
CA ASP A 116 18.51 0.06 8.49
C ASP A 116 17.95 0.09 7.06
N GLU A 117 16.69 0.47 6.88
CA GLU A 117 16.11 0.67 5.55
C GLU A 117 16.73 1.87 4.83
N ALA A 118 16.91 2.99 5.51
CA ALA A 118 17.56 4.18 4.96
C ALA A 118 18.98 3.85 4.45
N LYS A 119 19.78 3.10 5.23
CA LYS A 119 21.11 2.65 4.83
C LYS A 119 21.05 1.79 3.56
N ARG A 120 20.16 0.79 3.51
CA ARG A 120 19.99 -0.06 2.32
C ARG A 120 19.60 0.74 1.07
N LEU A 121 18.72 1.74 1.22
CA LEU A 121 18.31 2.60 0.10
C LEU A 121 19.47 3.45 -0.42
N VAL A 122 20.27 4.03 0.49
CA VAL A 122 21.47 4.80 0.12
C VAL A 122 22.53 3.90 -0.55
N GLU A 123 22.77 2.69 -0.03
CA GLU A 123 23.66 1.69 -0.63
C GLU A 123 23.18 1.25 -2.02
N ALA A 124 21.86 1.20 -2.25
CA ALA A 124 21.26 0.94 -3.55
C ALA A 124 21.35 2.15 -4.51
N GLY A 125 21.90 3.27 -4.07
CA GLY A 125 22.21 4.44 -4.90
C GLY A 125 21.20 5.59 -4.82
N VAL A 126 20.17 5.49 -3.98
CA VAL A 126 19.19 6.57 -3.74
C VAL A 126 19.91 7.83 -3.24
N LYS A 127 19.51 9.00 -3.76
CA LYS A 127 20.10 10.30 -3.40
C LYS A 127 19.22 11.13 -2.47
N GLU A 128 17.92 10.86 -2.45
CA GLU A 128 16.95 11.60 -1.66
C GLU A 128 15.97 10.64 -0.95
N LEU A 129 15.78 10.83 0.35
CA LEU A 129 14.79 10.07 1.13
C LEU A 129 13.61 10.97 1.46
N LEU A 130 12.44 10.60 0.96
CA LEU A 130 11.17 11.26 1.25
C LEU A 130 10.52 10.56 2.44
N VAL A 131 10.69 11.13 3.62
CA VAL A 131 10.10 10.59 4.86
C VAL A 131 8.58 10.80 4.85
N VAL A 132 7.83 9.72 5.04
CA VAL A 132 6.36 9.75 4.96
C VAL A 132 5.69 9.03 6.14
N SER A 133 4.56 9.60 6.55
CA SER A 133 3.63 9.09 7.55
C SER A 133 2.27 9.77 7.36
N GLN A 134 1.20 9.21 7.93
CA GLN A 134 -0.07 9.91 8.05
C GLN A 134 -0.02 11.02 9.09
N ASP A 135 0.81 10.83 10.11
CA ASP A 135 1.03 11.78 11.19
C ASP A 135 2.46 11.66 11.74
N THR A 136 3.22 12.76 11.71
CA THR A 136 4.64 12.79 12.09
C THR A 136 4.86 13.19 13.56
N PRO A 137 4.19 14.21 14.11
CA PRO A 137 4.45 14.69 15.47
C PRO A 137 4.22 13.67 16.60
N LEU A 138 3.43 12.61 16.37
CA LEU A 138 3.14 11.58 17.38
C LEU A 138 4.14 10.40 17.38
N ILE A 139 5.21 10.47 16.60
CA ILE A 139 6.22 9.41 16.50
C ILE A 139 7.19 9.50 17.70
N PRO A 140 7.29 8.49 18.59
CA PRO A 140 7.97 8.63 19.89
C PRO A 140 9.48 8.96 19.88
N TRP A 141 10.16 8.78 18.74
CA TRP A 141 11.59 9.00 18.59
C TRP A 141 11.93 10.23 17.74
N ILE A 142 10.92 11.02 17.34
CA ILE A 142 11.05 12.33 16.70
C ILE A 142 10.85 13.40 17.76
#